data_AF-A0A1C4VH60-F1
#
_entry.id   AF-A0A1C4VH60-F1
#
_cell.length_a   1.000
_cell.length_b   1.000
_cell.length_c   1.000
_cell.angle_alpha   90.00
_cell.angle_beta   90.00
_cell.angle_gamma   90.00
#
_symmetry.space_group_name_H-M   'P 1'
#
loop_
_entity.id
_entity.type
_entity.pdbx_description
1 polymer ?
#
loop_
_entity_poly.entity_id
_entity_poly.type
_entity_poly.pdbx_seq_one_letter_code
_entity_poly.pdbx_strand_id
1 'polypeptide(L)'
;MRTMLSRLLAGGAITVGLLLTAGAPAAAQTTIDIDPGNVPTTAAEARQMCEPGLGGGPYVGQDVWVFNLPGDAQITGVFESVTATFDTPSGPLTVTIPDDGGTIVNNMGTSKAWIVLPAGYTLVSATAVISGSADFFVLTHTCAASQPTPTPTPTPTGQPTPTPTATPTQPPAPTSTPTGQPTPTKTHLPVTGESSISTLVPLLTLGTASIVTGAALLCLRRRRS
;
A
#
# COMPACT_ATOMS: atom_id res chain seq x y z
N MET A 1 -9.05 -97.77 -3.65
CA MET A 1 -10.47 -98.18 -3.80
C MET A 1 -11.30 -97.21 -2.95
N ARG A 2 -12.23 -96.38 -3.41
CA ARG A 2 -12.96 -96.22 -4.68
C ARG A 2 -13.34 -94.74 -4.81
N THR A 3 -13.36 -94.30 -6.05
CA THR A 3 -13.88 -93.05 -6.62
C THR A 3 -15.31 -92.72 -6.21
N MET A 4 -15.63 -91.42 -6.10
CA MET A 4 -16.66 -90.68 -6.87
C MET A 4 -16.98 -89.35 -6.17
N LEU A 5 -16.66 -88.18 -6.76
CA LEU A 5 -17.40 -87.46 -7.81
C LEU A 5 -18.72 -86.85 -7.30
N SER A 6 -18.79 -85.51 -7.16
CA SER A 6 -19.87 -84.67 -7.74
C SER A 6 -19.90 -83.23 -7.21
N ARG A 7 -19.82 -82.29 -8.18
CA ARG A 7 -20.76 -81.15 -8.40
C ARG A 7 -20.78 -80.03 -7.33
N LEU A 8 -20.92 -78.73 -7.61
CA LEU A 8 -21.03 -77.82 -8.76
C LEU A 8 -21.19 -76.41 -8.12
N LEU A 9 -21.17 -75.32 -8.91
CA LEU A 9 -21.57 -73.92 -8.60
C LEU A 9 -20.45 -73.03 -8.01
N ALA A 10 -19.84 -72.13 -8.78
CA ALA A 10 -20.37 -70.85 -9.30
C ALA A 10 -20.63 -69.81 -8.20
N GLY A 11 -19.83 -68.73 -8.20
CA GLY A 11 -20.01 -67.58 -7.30
C GLY A 11 -18.84 -66.61 -7.41
N GLY A 12 -18.71 -65.91 -8.53
CA GLY A 12 -17.80 -64.77 -8.64
C GLY A 12 -18.31 -63.63 -7.76
N ALA A 13 -17.64 -63.37 -6.64
CA ALA A 13 -17.90 -62.20 -5.82
C ALA A 13 -17.06 -61.03 -6.36
N ILE A 14 -17.69 -60.19 -7.19
CA ILE A 14 -17.15 -58.87 -7.51
C ILE A 14 -17.48 -57.98 -6.30
N THR A 15 -16.53 -57.83 -5.40
CA THR A 15 -16.63 -56.84 -4.31
C THR A 15 -16.47 -55.45 -4.91
N VAL A 16 -17.58 -54.79 -5.21
CA VAL A 16 -17.63 -53.35 -5.46
C VAL A 16 -17.36 -52.65 -4.14
N GLY A 17 -16.12 -52.19 -3.94
CA GLY A 17 -15.74 -51.35 -2.82
C GLY A 17 -16.40 -49.97 -2.95
N LEU A 18 -17.50 -49.77 -2.23
CA LEU A 18 -18.11 -48.46 -2.05
C LEU A 18 -17.21 -47.61 -1.16
N LEU A 19 -16.35 -46.80 -1.77
CA LEU A 19 -15.59 -45.74 -1.10
C LEU A 19 -16.56 -44.66 -0.61
N LEU A 20 -17.03 -44.80 0.62
CA LEU A 20 -17.69 -43.74 1.37
C LEU A 20 -16.64 -42.67 1.70
N THR A 21 -16.50 -41.67 0.83
CA THR A 21 -15.79 -40.43 1.18
C THR A 21 -16.61 -39.72 2.24
N ALA A 22 -16.27 -39.94 3.52
CA ALA A 22 -16.79 -39.13 4.61
C ALA A 22 -16.33 -37.68 4.37
N GLY A 23 -17.21 -36.85 3.82
CA GLY A 23 -17.01 -35.41 3.81
C GLY A 23 -16.93 -34.95 5.27
N ALA A 24 -15.82 -34.34 5.68
CA ALA A 24 -15.73 -33.72 6.99
C ALA A 24 -16.87 -32.68 7.10
N PRO A 25 -17.55 -32.57 8.25
CA PRO A 25 -18.54 -31.51 8.45
C PRO A 25 -17.83 -30.16 8.31
N ALA A 26 -18.21 -29.37 7.29
CA ALA A 26 -17.84 -27.97 7.25
C ALA A 26 -18.46 -27.30 8.48
N ALA A 27 -17.63 -26.70 9.34
CA ALA A 27 -18.13 -25.90 10.45
C ALA A 27 -19.09 -24.85 9.90
N ALA A 28 -20.29 -24.74 10.47
CA ALA A 28 -21.27 -23.75 10.03
C ALA A 28 -20.70 -22.36 10.30
N GLN A 29 -20.39 -21.63 9.23
CA GLN A 29 -19.95 -20.24 9.32
C GLN A 29 -21.14 -19.36 9.74
N THR A 30 -20.94 -18.53 10.77
CA THR A 30 -21.98 -17.58 11.24
C THR A 30 -21.75 -16.24 10.56
N THR A 31 -22.82 -15.69 9.95
CA THR A 31 -22.80 -14.31 9.42
C THR A 31 -23.51 -13.39 10.40
N ILE A 32 -22.87 -12.27 10.72
CA ILE A 32 -23.38 -11.25 11.63
C ILE A 32 -23.29 -9.86 11.00
N ASP A 33 -24.14 -8.95 11.45
CA ASP A 33 -24.15 -7.56 11.01
C ASP A 33 -23.42 -6.65 12.00
N ILE A 34 -22.99 -5.49 11.53
CA ILE A 34 -22.51 -4.43 12.39
C ILE A 34 -23.65 -3.88 13.25
N ASP A 35 -23.34 -3.45 14.47
CA ASP A 35 -24.29 -2.75 15.34
C ASP A 35 -24.93 -1.58 14.57
N PRO A 36 -26.26 -1.52 14.45
CA PRO A 36 -26.94 -0.45 13.74
C PRO A 36 -26.67 0.94 14.34
N GLY A 37 -26.24 1.04 15.60
CA GLY A 37 -25.80 2.29 16.21
C GLY A 37 -24.46 2.83 15.69
N ASN A 38 -23.73 2.05 14.86
CA ASN A 38 -22.46 2.45 14.27
C ASN A 38 -22.59 2.88 12.80
N VAL A 39 -23.77 2.81 12.19
CA VAL A 39 -23.99 3.19 10.79
C VAL A 39 -25.30 3.98 10.61
N PRO A 40 -25.37 4.95 9.68
CA PRO A 40 -24.27 5.46 8.89
C PRO A 40 -23.33 6.35 9.72
N THR A 41 -22.02 6.31 9.45
CA THR A 41 -21.02 7.11 10.18
C THR A 41 -19.90 7.54 9.24
N THR A 42 -19.42 8.78 9.34
CA THR A 42 -18.17 9.23 8.69
C THR A 42 -16.96 9.05 9.61
N ALA A 43 -15.76 8.98 9.03
CA ALA A 43 -14.55 8.73 9.81
C ALA A 43 -14.33 9.80 10.87
N ALA A 44 -14.66 11.06 10.59
CA ALA A 44 -14.49 12.20 11.51
C ALA A 44 -15.51 12.23 12.66
N GLU A 45 -16.68 11.61 12.49
CA GLU A 45 -17.74 11.56 13.51
C GLU A 45 -17.52 10.45 14.54
N ALA A 46 -16.88 9.36 14.12
CA ALA A 46 -16.51 8.27 15.02
C ALA A 46 -15.43 8.69 16.03
N ARG A 47 -15.26 7.89 17.08
CA ARG A 47 -14.20 8.08 18.07
C ARG A 47 -12.82 8.04 17.37
N GLN A 48 -12.02 9.09 17.53
CA GLN A 48 -10.69 9.17 16.92
C GLN A 48 -9.63 8.45 17.76
N MET A 49 -8.97 7.44 17.18
CA MET A 49 -7.84 6.74 17.78
C MET A 49 -6.96 6.13 16.68
N CYS A 50 -5.74 6.63 16.51
CA CYS A 50 -4.84 6.19 15.43
C CYS A 50 -3.85 5.15 15.97
N GLU A 51 -4.31 3.91 16.17
CA GLU A 51 -3.48 2.87 16.75
C GLU A 51 -2.54 2.24 15.70
N PRO A 52 -1.19 2.26 15.89
CA PRO A 52 -0.25 1.75 14.90
C PRO A 52 -0.45 0.26 14.53
N GLY A 53 -0.98 -0.54 15.45
CA GLY A 53 -1.27 -1.96 15.21
C GLY A 53 -2.58 -2.22 14.45
N LEU A 54 -3.44 -1.21 14.31
CA LEU A 54 -4.77 -1.31 13.70
C LEU A 54 -4.91 -0.34 12.53
N GLY A 55 -3.95 -0.38 11.61
CA GLY A 55 -3.92 0.45 10.42
C GLY A 55 -3.19 1.78 10.61
N GLY A 56 -3.05 2.30 11.83
CA GLY A 56 -2.21 3.46 12.14
C GLY A 56 -2.84 4.82 11.80
N GLY A 57 -1.99 5.74 11.31
CA GLY A 57 -2.38 7.11 10.95
C GLY A 57 -2.09 8.17 12.03
N PRO A 58 -2.61 9.40 11.86
CA PRO A 58 -3.42 9.87 10.74
C PRO A 58 -2.60 9.99 9.45
N TYR A 59 -3.19 9.56 8.33
CA TYR A 59 -2.59 9.66 7.00
C TYR A 59 -3.12 10.87 6.25
N VAL A 60 -2.37 11.39 5.29
CA VAL A 60 -2.88 12.46 4.42
C VAL A 60 -3.85 11.83 3.42
N GLY A 61 -5.10 12.29 3.44
CA GLY A 61 -6.14 11.87 2.48
C GLY A 61 -6.64 10.42 2.62
N GLN A 62 -6.37 9.74 3.73
CA GLN A 62 -6.90 8.39 4.00
C GLN A 62 -7.50 8.29 5.40
N ASP A 63 -8.65 7.63 5.48
CA ASP A 63 -9.35 7.29 6.71
C ASP A 63 -9.11 5.83 7.08
N VAL A 64 -8.90 5.55 8.36
CA VAL A 64 -8.80 4.19 8.92
C VAL A 64 -10.05 3.88 9.72
N TRP A 65 -10.61 2.69 9.53
CA TRP A 65 -11.81 2.19 10.19
C TRP A 65 -11.49 0.94 10.96
N VAL A 66 -11.81 0.89 12.26
CA VAL A 66 -11.43 -0.24 13.12
C VAL A 66 -12.64 -0.91 13.74
N PHE A 67 -12.86 -2.15 13.30
CA PHE A 67 -13.93 -3.04 13.73
C PHE A 67 -13.45 -3.97 14.85
N ASN A 68 -14.37 -4.34 15.72
CA ASN A 68 -14.13 -5.27 16.81
C ASN A 68 -15.27 -6.26 16.94
N LEU A 69 -14.94 -7.54 17.03
CA LEU A 69 -15.85 -8.58 17.48
C LEU A 69 -15.82 -8.62 19.01
N PRO A 70 -16.86 -8.13 19.70
CA PRO A 70 -16.89 -8.14 21.16
C PRO A 70 -17.05 -9.57 21.69
N GLY A 71 -16.74 -9.76 22.97
CA GLY A 71 -16.92 -11.02 23.69
C GLY A 71 -15.66 -11.87 23.83
N ASP A 72 -15.83 -13.04 24.43
CA ASP A 72 -14.75 -14.00 24.65
C ASP A 72 -14.45 -14.77 23.37
N ALA A 73 -13.20 -14.73 22.90
CA ALA A 73 -12.79 -15.33 21.63
C ALA A 73 -12.97 -16.87 21.57
N GLN A 74 -13.14 -17.57 22.70
CA GLN A 74 -13.48 -18.99 22.70
C GLN A 74 -14.96 -19.25 22.35
N ILE A 75 -15.83 -18.25 22.55
CA ILE A 75 -17.27 -18.33 22.27
C ILE A 75 -17.58 -17.61 20.96
N THR A 76 -17.20 -16.33 20.86
CA THR A 76 -17.50 -15.50 19.70
C THR A 76 -16.59 -15.83 18.52
N GLY A 77 -15.48 -16.50 18.76
CA GLY A 77 -14.53 -16.87 17.73
C GLY A 77 -13.76 -15.67 17.23
N VAL A 78 -13.43 -15.69 15.94
CA VAL A 78 -12.69 -14.62 15.26
C VAL A 78 -13.39 -14.22 13.97
N PHE A 79 -13.08 -13.03 13.45
CA PHE A 79 -13.39 -12.67 12.08
C PHE A 79 -12.65 -13.62 11.13
N GLU A 80 -13.40 -14.21 10.21
CA GLU A 80 -12.87 -14.89 9.03
C GLU A 80 -12.88 -13.94 7.83
N SER A 81 -13.93 -13.10 7.72
CA SER A 81 -13.99 -11.98 6.78
C SER A 81 -14.87 -10.85 7.32
N VAL A 82 -14.63 -9.63 6.86
CA VAL A 82 -15.53 -8.48 7.07
C VAL A 82 -15.77 -7.81 5.73
N THR A 83 -17.03 -7.65 5.35
CA THR A 83 -17.45 -6.94 4.14
C THR A 83 -18.16 -5.66 4.54
N ALA A 84 -17.51 -4.52 4.30
CA ALA A 84 -18.03 -3.19 4.60
C ALA A 84 -18.45 -2.48 3.31
N THR A 85 -19.59 -1.78 3.37
CA THR A 85 -20.09 -0.93 2.28
C THR A 85 -20.01 0.53 2.70
N PHE A 86 -19.44 1.33 1.81
CA PHE A 86 -19.23 2.75 1.99
C PHE A 86 -19.98 3.52 0.91
N ASP A 87 -20.64 4.61 1.30
CA ASP A 87 -21.08 5.62 0.36
C ASP A 87 -19.91 6.54 0.01
N THR A 88 -19.66 6.73 -1.28
CA THR A 88 -18.54 7.51 -1.80
C THR A 88 -19.02 8.49 -2.87
N PRO A 89 -18.25 9.54 -3.18
CA PRO A 89 -18.60 10.47 -4.27
C PRO A 89 -18.78 9.81 -5.64
N SER A 90 -18.22 8.60 -5.84
CA SER A 90 -18.31 7.85 -7.10
C SER A 90 -19.43 6.79 -7.10
N GLY A 91 -20.22 6.70 -6.02
CA GLY A 91 -21.20 5.64 -5.78
C GLY A 91 -20.77 4.68 -4.66
N PRO A 92 -21.60 3.67 -4.34
CA PRO A 92 -21.30 2.73 -3.25
C PRO A 92 -20.05 1.89 -3.57
N LEU A 93 -19.18 1.75 -2.59
CA LEU A 93 -17.97 0.92 -2.62
C LEU A 93 -18.10 -0.20 -1.58
N THR A 94 -17.89 -1.45 -1.99
CA THR A 94 -17.82 -2.60 -1.09
C THR A 94 -16.39 -3.10 -0.98
N VAL A 95 -15.91 -3.28 0.25
CA VAL A 95 -14.56 -3.76 0.57
C VAL A 95 -14.67 -4.99 1.44
N THR A 96 -14.00 -6.07 1.07
CA THR A 96 -13.97 -7.33 1.82
C THR A 96 -12.56 -7.60 2.31
N ILE A 97 -12.36 -7.58 3.63
CA ILE A 97 -11.10 -8.02 4.26
C ILE A 97 -11.20 -9.50 4.64
N PRO A 98 -10.09 -10.24 4.60
CA PRO A 98 -8.71 -9.78 4.40
C PRO A 98 -8.27 -9.62 2.92
N ASP A 99 -9.18 -9.77 1.96
CA ASP A 99 -8.82 -9.78 0.53
C ASP A 99 -8.40 -8.40 -0.01
N ASP A 100 -9.01 -7.32 0.49
CA ASP A 100 -8.73 -5.96 0.02
C ASP A 100 -8.85 -4.90 1.13
N GLY A 101 -8.03 -3.85 1.02
CA GLY A 101 -8.18 -2.62 1.79
C GLY A 101 -7.89 -2.72 3.29
N GLY A 102 -7.48 -3.86 3.83
CA GLY A 102 -7.33 -4.01 5.27
C GLY A 102 -6.83 -5.36 5.79
N THR A 103 -6.91 -5.58 7.11
CA THR A 103 -6.45 -6.83 7.74
C THR A 103 -7.28 -7.23 8.96
N ILE A 104 -7.14 -8.49 9.37
CA ILE A 104 -7.73 -9.06 10.59
C ILE A 104 -6.61 -9.37 11.59
N VAL A 105 -6.83 -9.00 12.86
CA VAL A 105 -5.87 -9.16 13.96
C VAL A 105 -6.57 -9.83 15.16
N ASN A 106 -6.13 -11.04 15.52
CA ASN A 106 -6.81 -11.86 16.53
C ASN A 106 -6.13 -11.90 17.91
N ASN A 107 -4.93 -11.31 18.04
CA ASN A 107 -4.10 -11.45 19.24
C ASN A 107 -4.16 -10.22 20.17
N MET A 108 -5.29 -9.51 20.19
CA MET A 108 -5.45 -8.25 20.93
C MET A 108 -6.59 -8.32 21.96
N GLY A 109 -6.75 -9.49 22.59
CA GLY A 109 -7.82 -9.80 23.55
C GLY A 109 -9.20 -10.05 22.92
N THR A 110 -9.44 -9.50 21.74
CA THR A 110 -10.63 -9.68 20.90
C THR A 110 -10.18 -9.79 19.45
N SER A 111 -11.03 -10.33 18.57
CA SER A 111 -10.78 -10.26 17.13
C SER A 111 -11.08 -8.86 16.61
N LYS A 112 -10.10 -8.24 15.97
CA LYS A 112 -10.18 -6.90 15.40
C LYS A 112 -9.94 -6.96 13.91
N ALA A 113 -10.47 -5.97 13.22
CA ALA A 113 -10.33 -5.81 11.78
C ALA A 113 -10.16 -4.34 11.49
N TRP A 114 -9.35 -3.98 10.49
CA TRP A 114 -9.26 -2.60 10.06
C TRP A 114 -9.26 -2.46 8.54
N ILE A 115 -9.76 -1.34 8.05
CA ILE A 115 -9.83 -0.95 6.64
C ILE A 115 -9.22 0.45 6.49
N VAL A 116 -8.39 0.66 5.46
CA VAL A 116 -7.83 1.97 5.08
C VAL A 116 -8.37 2.34 3.70
N LEU A 117 -9.03 3.50 3.61
CA LEU A 117 -9.64 3.99 2.37
C LEU A 117 -9.34 5.48 2.16
N PRO A 118 -9.51 6.01 0.94
CA PRO A 118 -9.51 7.45 0.73
C PRO A 118 -10.47 8.17 1.67
N ALA A 119 -10.09 9.39 2.06
CA ALA A 119 -10.85 10.17 3.02
C ALA A 119 -12.23 10.60 2.52
N GLY A 120 -13.16 10.79 3.46
CA GLY A 120 -14.46 11.39 3.19
C GLY A 120 -15.54 10.39 2.77
N TYR A 121 -15.33 9.11 3.03
CA TYR A 121 -16.34 8.08 2.81
C TYR A 121 -17.22 7.91 4.05
N THR A 122 -18.46 7.47 3.83
CA THR A 122 -19.42 7.17 4.91
C THR A 122 -19.63 5.67 4.98
N LEU A 123 -19.33 5.05 6.12
CA LEU A 123 -19.68 3.64 6.34
C LEU A 123 -21.20 3.54 6.48
N VAL A 124 -21.85 2.77 5.60
CA VAL A 124 -23.32 2.64 5.58
C VAL A 124 -23.82 1.28 6.06
N SER A 125 -23.02 0.24 5.88
CA SER A 125 -23.30 -1.10 6.42
C SER A 125 -22.03 -1.93 6.47
N ALA A 126 -21.99 -2.95 7.31
CA ALA A 126 -20.96 -3.97 7.27
C ALA A 126 -21.51 -5.30 7.77
N THR A 127 -21.01 -6.38 7.19
CA THR A 127 -21.30 -7.78 7.56
C THR A 127 -19.99 -8.50 7.83
N ALA A 128 -20.01 -9.54 8.65
CA ALA A 128 -18.83 -10.34 8.92
C ALA A 128 -19.17 -11.82 8.98
N VAL A 129 -18.25 -12.64 8.49
CA VAL A 129 -18.25 -14.08 8.73
C VAL A 129 -17.34 -14.34 9.92
N ILE A 130 -17.85 -15.04 10.93
CA ILE A 130 -17.11 -15.38 12.14
C ILE A 130 -17.06 -16.90 12.34
N SER A 131 -16.02 -17.35 13.02
CA SER A 131 -15.81 -18.78 13.33
C SER A 131 -16.65 -19.27 14.54
N GLY A 132 -17.30 -18.36 15.27
CA GLY A 132 -18.06 -18.64 16.48
C GLY A 132 -19.49 -18.12 16.41
N SER A 133 -20.01 -17.62 17.54
CA SER A 133 -21.36 -17.08 17.62
C SER A 133 -21.39 -15.76 18.38
N ALA A 134 -21.97 -14.73 17.77
CA ALA A 134 -22.20 -13.41 18.35
C ALA A 134 -23.45 -12.80 17.70
N ASP A 135 -24.04 -11.78 18.33
CA ASP A 135 -25.21 -11.09 17.78
C ASP A 135 -24.81 -10.02 16.75
N PHE A 136 -23.73 -9.28 17.03
CA PHE A 136 -23.23 -8.20 16.19
C PHE A 136 -21.74 -7.94 16.45
N PHE A 137 -21.13 -7.12 15.59
CA PHE A 137 -19.81 -6.52 15.83
C PHE A 137 -19.90 -5.00 15.76
N VAL A 138 -18.84 -4.29 16.17
CA VAL A 138 -18.91 -2.82 16.34
C VAL A 138 -17.79 -2.11 15.59
N LEU A 139 -18.07 -0.88 15.14
CA LEU A 139 -17.04 0.11 14.81
C LEU A 139 -16.56 0.75 16.11
N THR A 140 -15.33 0.45 16.53
CA THR A 140 -14.82 0.95 17.83
C THR A 140 -14.27 2.35 17.76
N HIS A 141 -13.54 2.64 16.69
CA HIS A 141 -12.89 3.90 16.46
C HIS A 141 -12.44 3.99 15.00
N THR A 142 -12.05 5.19 14.62
CA THR A 142 -11.50 5.53 13.32
C THR A 142 -10.24 6.37 13.52
N CYS A 143 -9.47 6.52 12.45
CA CYS A 143 -8.43 7.54 12.37
C CYS A 143 -8.69 8.34 11.10
N ALA A 144 -9.32 9.51 11.26
CA ALA A 144 -9.62 10.38 10.15
C ALA A 144 -8.34 10.97 9.54
N ALA A 145 -8.39 11.25 8.25
CA ALA A 145 -7.30 11.82 7.49
C ALA A 145 -6.81 13.15 8.09
N SER A 146 -5.49 13.33 8.10
CA SER A 146 -4.89 14.63 8.39
C SER A 146 -4.99 15.55 7.17
N GLN A 147 -5.14 16.85 7.44
CA GLN A 147 -5.05 17.87 6.39
C GLN A 147 -3.60 18.02 5.91
N PRO A 148 -3.37 18.24 4.59
CA PRO A 148 -2.05 18.58 4.11
C PRO A 148 -1.57 19.89 4.76
N THR A 149 -0.34 19.90 5.26
CA THR A 149 0.29 21.14 5.75
C THR A 149 0.53 22.06 4.56
N PRO A 150 0.07 23.33 4.57
CA PRO A 150 0.34 24.25 3.48
C PRO A 150 1.86 24.42 3.31
N THR A 151 2.35 24.30 2.08
CA THR A 151 3.75 24.60 1.77
C THR A 151 3.95 26.12 1.96
N PRO A 152 4.98 26.56 2.72
CA PRO A 152 5.26 27.99 2.83
C PRO A 152 5.54 28.55 1.43
N THR A 153 4.77 29.55 1.01
CA THR A 153 5.04 30.30 -0.21
C THR A 153 6.42 30.92 -0.08
N PRO A 154 7.34 30.77 -1.05
CA PRO A 154 8.64 31.43 -0.98
C PRO A 154 8.42 32.94 -0.85
N THR A 155 8.93 33.52 0.23
CA THR A 155 8.95 34.98 0.38
C THR A 155 9.73 35.54 -0.80
N PRO A 156 9.20 36.55 -1.54
CA PRO A 156 9.95 37.17 -2.61
C PRO A 156 11.29 37.67 -2.05
N THR A 157 12.39 37.11 -2.54
CA THR A 157 13.72 37.63 -2.25
C THR A 157 13.77 39.04 -2.82
N GLY A 158 14.09 40.01 -1.96
CA GLY A 158 14.22 41.40 -2.38
C GLY A 158 15.11 41.50 -3.62
N GLN A 159 14.62 42.16 -4.66
CA GLN A 159 15.39 42.44 -5.86
C GLN A 159 16.72 43.11 -5.45
N PRO A 160 17.88 42.67 -5.98
CA PRO A 160 19.15 43.31 -5.66
C PRO A 160 19.08 44.79 -6.02
N THR A 161 19.32 45.65 -5.04
CA THR A 161 19.45 47.09 -5.23
C THR A 161 20.58 47.33 -6.23
N PRO A 162 20.37 48.07 -7.33
CA PRO A 162 21.44 48.35 -8.27
C PRO A 162 22.56 49.09 -7.57
N THR A 163 23.78 48.53 -7.62
CA THR A 163 24.99 49.18 -7.14
C THR A 163 25.20 50.47 -7.93
N PRO A 164 25.40 51.64 -7.28
CA PRO A 164 25.67 52.88 -8.01
C PRO A 164 26.91 52.71 -8.88
N THR A 165 26.74 52.89 -10.19
CA THR A 165 27.85 52.93 -11.14
C THR A 165 28.70 54.15 -10.82
N ALA A 166 29.99 53.94 -10.55
CA ALA A 166 30.92 55.04 -10.32
C ALA A 166 30.94 55.95 -11.56
N THR A 167 30.66 57.24 -11.35
CA THR A 167 30.76 58.27 -12.37
C THR A 167 32.20 58.32 -12.89
N PRO A 168 32.46 58.24 -14.20
CA PRO A 168 33.82 58.34 -14.72
C PRO A 168 34.43 59.70 -14.37
N THR A 169 35.52 59.67 -13.61
CA THR A 169 36.37 60.84 -13.36
C THR A 169 36.91 61.34 -14.70
N GLN A 170 36.61 62.60 -15.04
CA GLN A 170 37.11 63.22 -16.26
C GLN A 170 38.65 63.24 -16.26
N PRO A 171 39.30 62.94 -17.40
CA PRO A 171 40.75 63.03 -17.51
C PRO A 171 41.22 64.49 -17.34
N PRO A 172 42.38 64.73 -16.70
CA PRO A 172 42.97 66.07 -16.66
C PRO A 172 43.33 66.56 -18.06
N ALA A 173 43.15 67.87 -18.26
CA ALA A 173 43.42 68.58 -19.52
C ALA A 173 44.90 68.44 -19.95
N PRO A 174 45.17 68.32 -21.27
CA PRO A 174 46.52 68.13 -21.77
C PRO A 174 47.36 69.40 -21.64
N THR A 175 48.48 69.30 -20.92
CA THR A 175 49.60 70.24 -20.97
C THR A 175 50.42 70.01 -22.24
N SER A 176 50.78 71.11 -22.89
CA SER A 176 51.46 71.15 -24.19
C SER A 176 52.97 70.88 -24.11
N THR A 177 53.44 69.99 -25.00
CA THR A 177 54.76 69.95 -25.71
C THR A 177 56.07 69.72 -24.91
N PRO A 178 57.20 69.24 -25.52
CA PRO A 178 57.49 68.98 -26.93
C PRO A 178 58.14 67.60 -27.29
N THR A 179 58.23 67.41 -28.62
CA THR A 179 58.93 66.47 -29.52
C THR A 179 60.11 65.59 -29.05
N GLY A 180 60.11 64.34 -29.52
CA GLY A 180 61.29 63.45 -29.63
C GLY A 180 60.98 62.13 -30.36
N GLN A 181 61.53 61.98 -31.57
CA GLN A 181 61.53 60.86 -32.53
C GLN A 181 62.63 59.80 -32.17
N PRO A 182 62.84 58.60 -32.79
CA PRO A 182 62.00 57.57 -33.46
C PRO A 182 62.22 56.10 -32.92
N THR A 183 61.69 55.11 -33.68
CA THR A 183 62.23 53.75 -34.03
C THR A 183 61.63 52.49 -33.33
N PRO A 184 61.64 51.28 -33.94
CA PRO A 184 60.40 50.64 -34.39
C PRO A 184 60.24 49.15 -33.99
N THR A 185 59.09 48.58 -34.40
CA THR A 185 58.85 47.15 -34.76
C THR A 185 59.03 46.06 -33.70
N LYS A 186 57.93 45.33 -33.43
CA LYS A 186 57.85 43.86 -33.61
C LYS A 186 56.41 43.34 -33.56
N THR A 187 56.03 42.75 -34.69
CA THR A 187 54.95 41.79 -34.94
C THR A 187 55.05 40.57 -34.01
N HIS A 188 53.92 40.01 -33.56
CA HIS A 188 53.72 38.56 -33.50
C HIS A 188 52.22 38.18 -33.36
N LEU A 189 51.90 37.04 -33.97
CA LEU A 189 50.62 36.47 -34.41
C LEU A 189 49.64 36.01 -33.31
N PRO A 190 48.36 35.66 -33.66
CA PRO A 190 47.37 35.11 -32.73
C PRO A 190 47.60 33.60 -32.47
N VAL A 191 47.23 33.13 -31.28
CA VAL A 191 47.16 31.69 -30.97
C VAL A 191 45.85 31.35 -30.25
N THR A 192 45.17 30.39 -30.86
CA THR A 192 43.95 29.66 -30.50
C THR A 192 44.11 28.83 -29.22
N GLY A 193 43.03 28.61 -28.46
CA GLY A 193 43.06 27.72 -27.29
C GLY A 193 41.66 27.29 -26.84
N GLU A 194 41.14 26.27 -27.49
CA GLU A 194 39.99 25.45 -27.10
C GLU A 194 40.45 24.39 -26.07
N SER A 195 39.72 24.23 -24.97
CA SER A 195 39.64 23.01 -24.11
C SER A 195 38.74 23.32 -22.92
N SER A 196 37.67 22.58 -22.65
CA SER A 196 37.72 21.35 -21.85
C SER A 196 36.36 20.63 -22.00
N ILE A 197 36.31 19.42 -22.54
CA ILE A 197 36.29 18.12 -21.82
C ILE A 197 35.22 18.06 -20.72
N SER A 198 34.19 17.22 -20.89
CA SER A 198 33.97 16.06 -19.99
C SER A 198 32.65 15.32 -20.28
N THR A 199 32.78 14.19 -20.98
CA THR A 199 32.33 12.84 -20.56
C THR A 199 31.17 12.72 -19.55
N LEU A 200 30.03 12.15 -20.00
CA LEU A 200 29.53 10.79 -19.71
C LEU A 200 27.99 10.70 -19.61
N VAL A 201 27.42 10.03 -20.61
CA VAL A 201 26.09 9.39 -20.65
C VAL A 201 26.29 7.96 -20.09
N PRO A 202 25.35 7.32 -19.35
CA PRO A 202 24.27 6.60 -20.03
C PRO A 202 22.88 6.60 -19.38
N LEU A 203 21.91 6.83 -20.26
CA LEU A 203 20.58 6.24 -20.27
C LEU A 203 20.74 4.71 -20.48
N LEU A 204 20.11 3.86 -19.68
CA LEU A 204 19.76 2.51 -20.13
C LEU A 204 18.51 1.97 -19.43
N THR A 205 17.52 1.74 -20.26
CA THR A 205 16.25 1.03 -20.04
C THR A 205 16.39 -0.49 -20.20
N LEU A 206 15.30 -1.20 -19.85
CA LEU A 206 14.95 -2.63 -20.09
C LEU A 206 15.46 -3.57 -18.98
N GLY A 207 14.67 -4.40 -18.30
CA GLY A 207 13.46 -5.10 -18.69
C GLY A 207 13.78 -6.59 -18.79
N THR A 208 13.54 -7.38 -17.73
CA THR A 208 13.51 -8.85 -17.82
C THR A 208 12.61 -9.48 -16.74
N ALA A 209 11.56 -10.14 -17.23
CA ALA A 209 10.83 -11.18 -16.54
C ALA A 209 11.74 -12.39 -16.29
N SER A 210 11.66 -13.02 -15.10
CA SER A 210 11.90 -14.47 -14.83
C SER A 210 12.02 -14.75 -13.31
N ILE A 211 10.92 -14.72 -12.54
CA ILE A 211 10.87 -15.33 -11.19
C ILE A 211 9.47 -15.95 -10.96
N VAL A 212 9.12 -16.98 -11.73
CA VAL A 212 7.90 -17.78 -11.44
C VAL A 212 8.16 -19.29 -11.42
N THR A 213 9.31 -19.78 -11.91
CA THR A 213 9.57 -21.23 -11.96
C THR A 213 10.30 -21.80 -10.72
N GLY A 214 10.76 -20.96 -9.80
CA GLY A 214 11.57 -21.38 -8.63
C GLY A 214 10.78 -21.85 -7.40
N ALA A 215 9.56 -21.35 -7.18
CA ALA A 215 8.80 -21.64 -5.96
C ALA A 215 8.05 -22.98 -5.98
N ALA A 216 7.72 -23.52 -7.16
CA ALA A 216 6.96 -24.76 -7.30
C ALA A 216 7.76 -26.02 -6.91
N LEU A 217 9.09 -26.03 -7.11
CA LEU A 217 9.94 -27.19 -6.77
C LEU A 217 10.27 -27.28 -5.28
N LEU A 218 10.19 -26.18 -4.54
CA LEU A 218 10.43 -26.15 -3.08
C LEU A 218 9.18 -26.57 -2.27
N CYS A 219 7.97 -26.30 -2.76
CA CYS A 219 6.74 -26.77 -2.11
C CYS A 219 6.53 -28.29 -2.24
N LEU A 220 6.97 -28.92 -3.34
CA LEU A 220 6.86 -30.37 -3.52
C LEU A 220 7.89 -31.16 -2.69
N ARG A 221 9.04 -30.56 -2.35
CA ARG A 221 10.07 -31.22 -1.56
C ARG A 221 9.79 -31.19 -0.06
N ARG A 222 9.01 -30.22 0.42
CA ARG A 222 8.63 -30.08 1.84
C ARG A 222 7.39 -30.90 2.25
N ARG A 223 6.64 -31.45 1.28
CA ARG A 223 5.52 -32.38 1.53
C ARG A 223 5.94 -33.86 1.60
N ARG A 224 7.24 -34.17 1.50
CA ARG A 224 7.77 -35.54 1.54
C ARG A 224 8.84 -35.76 2.63
N SER A 225 8.79 -35.00 3.71
CA SER A 225 9.62 -35.23 4.91
C SER A 225 8.74 -35.17 6.14
#